data_AF-A0A9W6U5Y8-F1
#
_entry.id   AF-A0A9W6U5Y8-F1
#
_cell.length_a   1.000
_cell.length_b   1.000
_cell.length_c   1.000
_cell.angle_alpha   90.00
_cell.angle_beta   90.00
_cell.angle_gamma   90.00
#
_symmetry.space_group_name_H-M   'P 1'
#
loop_
_entity.id
_entity.type
_entity.pdbx_description
1 polymer ?
#
loop_
_entity_poly.entity_id
_entity_poly.type
_entity_poly.pdbx_seq_one_letter_code
_entity_poly.pdbx_strand_id
1 'polypeptide(L)'
;MAPDVVFNAEYGLPAMMRSWCCWQWFDDMEIKPLRLHNGVEGSHIASTRTSVTLSMRTQTNVFPHLNDNQNRDKIRRLVQRLVGQRIVMWGSTSFEWDQASSRVVSVIAQSDMLSPMLLGSLEDVAALFEKALISLDFQWRQAS
;
A
#
# COMPACT_ATOMS: atom_id res chain seq x y z
N MET A 1 18.63 -8.60 -5.27
CA MET A 1 17.54 -8.64 -6.26
C MET A 1 18.14 -8.58 -7.65
N ALA A 2 17.46 -9.13 -8.65
CA ALA A 2 17.84 -8.98 -10.05
C ALA A 2 17.61 -7.52 -10.53
N PRO A 3 18.36 -7.03 -11.54
CA PRO A 3 18.19 -5.66 -12.05
C PRO A 3 16.79 -5.37 -12.60
N ASP A 4 16.15 -6.40 -13.16
CA ASP A 4 14.84 -6.44 -13.81
C ASP A 4 13.76 -7.06 -12.90
N VAL A 5 14.00 -7.10 -11.58
CA VAL A 5 13.06 -7.64 -10.59
C VAL A 5 11.64 -7.13 -10.80
N VAL A 6 10.67 -8.04 -10.84
CA VAL A 6 9.24 -7.68 -10.87
C VAL A 6 8.84 -7.21 -9.47
N PHE A 7 8.23 -6.05 -9.36
CA PHE A 7 7.62 -5.56 -8.13
C PHE A 7 6.15 -5.23 -8.38
N ASN A 8 5.25 -6.03 -7.82
CA ASN A 8 3.80 -5.99 -8.10
C ASN A 8 3.50 -6.06 -9.62
N ALA A 9 3.28 -4.91 -10.26
CA ALA A 9 2.96 -4.80 -11.69
C ALA A 9 4.04 -4.07 -12.49
N GLU A 10 5.18 -3.75 -11.88
CA GLU A 10 6.26 -2.99 -12.51
C GLU A 10 7.59 -3.76 -12.52
N TYR A 11 8.55 -3.30 -13.32
CA TYR A 11 9.85 -3.95 -13.49
C TYR A 11 11.01 -3.04 -13.04
N GLY A 12 12.00 -3.66 -12.42
CA GLY A 12 13.28 -3.10 -12.06
C GLY A 12 13.32 -2.35 -10.73
N LEU A 13 14.54 -2.17 -10.22
CA LEU A 13 14.79 -1.49 -8.95
C LEU A 13 14.17 -0.09 -8.83
N PRO A 14 14.17 0.78 -9.87
CA PRO A 14 13.56 2.10 -9.77
C PRO A 14 12.05 2.04 -9.48
N ALA A 15 11.33 1.07 -10.05
CA ALA A 15 9.90 0.88 -9.80
C ALA A 15 9.61 0.50 -8.35
N MET A 16 10.39 -0.46 -7.82
CA MET A 16 10.32 -0.83 -6.43
C MET A 16 10.62 0.36 -5.50
N MET A 17 11.67 1.13 -5.80
CA MET A 17 12.03 2.32 -5.02
C MET A 17 10.91 3.37 -5.02
N ARG A 18 10.20 3.58 -6.14
CA ARG A 18 9.04 4.49 -6.16
C ARG A 18 7.93 4.02 -5.21
N SER A 19 7.60 2.73 -5.24
CA SER A 19 6.62 2.15 -4.32
C SER A 19 7.04 2.28 -2.85
N TRP A 20 8.32 2.14 -2.54
CA TRP A 20 8.80 2.37 -1.16
C TRP A 20 8.89 3.86 -0.79
N CYS A 21 9.15 4.74 -1.76
CA CYS A 21 9.15 6.17 -1.50
C CYS A 21 7.75 6.67 -1.14
N CYS A 22 6.67 6.10 -1.65
CA CYS A 22 5.33 6.58 -1.30
C CYS A 22 4.98 6.31 0.18
N TRP A 23 5.59 5.28 0.77
CA TRP A 23 5.43 4.94 2.18
C TRP A 23 5.90 6.04 3.13
N GLN A 24 6.81 6.91 2.67
CA GLN A 24 7.29 8.04 3.46
C GLN A 24 6.20 9.10 3.74
N TRP A 25 5.05 9.02 3.05
CA TRP A 25 3.89 9.91 3.28
C TRP A 25 3.01 9.45 4.43
N PHE A 26 3.31 8.30 5.02
CA PHE A 26 2.63 7.76 6.18
C PHE A 26 3.53 7.87 7.41
N ASP A 27 2.95 8.26 8.55
CA ASP A 27 3.68 8.34 9.80
C ASP A 27 3.68 6.98 10.52
N ASP A 28 4.63 6.76 11.42
CA ASP A 28 4.76 5.53 12.23
C ASP A 28 4.68 4.21 11.43
N MET A 29 5.21 4.21 10.21
CA MET A 29 5.18 3.02 9.36
C MET A 29 5.95 1.87 10.01
N GLU A 30 5.28 0.73 10.14
CA GLU A 30 5.85 -0.52 10.61
C GLU A 30 5.39 -1.66 9.71
N ILE A 31 6.33 -2.50 9.26
CA ILE A 31 6.04 -3.74 8.55
C ILE A 31 6.63 -4.89 9.37
N LYS A 32 5.77 -5.81 9.82
CA LYS A 32 6.17 -7.00 10.57
C LYS A 32 5.90 -8.26 9.76
N PRO A 33 6.94 -9.01 9.34
CA PRO A 33 6.73 -10.36 8.85
C PRO A 33 6.31 -11.24 10.03
N LEU A 34 5.28 -12.06 9.82
CA LEU A 34 4.70 -12.90 10.88
C LEU A 34 5.09 -14.36 10.70
N ARG A 35 4.94 -14.86 9.48
CA ARG A 35 5.22 -16.25 9.12
C ARG A 35 5.69 -16.32 7.69
N LEU A 36 6.64 -17.22 7.43
CA LEU A 36 7.09 -17.56 6.09
C LEU A 36 6.53 -18.94 5.72
N HIS A 37 5.99 -19.03 4.53
CA HIS A 37 5.41 -20.24 3.96
C HIS A 37 6.02 -20.49 2.60
N ASN A 38 6.09 -21.76 2.18
CA ASN A 38 6.41 -22.09 0.80
C ASN A 38 5.15 -21.89 -0.04
N GLY A 39 5.28 -21.13 -1.11
CA GLY A 39 4.25 -20.93 -2.12
C GLY A 39 4.38 -21.94 -3.26
N VAL A 40 3.69 -21.65 -4.36
CA VAL A 40 3.72 -22.46 -5.59
C VAL A 40 5.06 -22.27 -6.32
N GLU A 41 5.53 -23.29 -7.03
CA GLU A 41 6.73 -23.21 -7.89
C GLU A 41 8.02 -22.73 -7.19
N GLY A 42 8.14 -22.98 -5.87
CA GLY A 42 9.32 -22.59 -5.10
C GLY A 42 9.35 -21.12 -4.70
N SER A 43 8.24 -20.39 -4.86
CA SER A 43 8.06 -19.07 -4.24
C SER A 43 8.01 -19.18 -2.72
N HIS A 44 8.32 -18.09 -2.03
CA HIS A 44 8.16 -17.97 -0.59
C HIS A 44 7.18 -16.84 -0.27
N ILE A 45 6.17 -17.13 0.55
CA ILE A 45 5.13 -16.19 0.92
C ILE A 45 5.30 -15.82 2.39
N ALA A 46 5.53 -14.55 2.67
CA ALA A 46 5.54 -14.01 4.02
C ALA A 46 4.18 -13.37 4.32
N SER A 47 3.46 -13.83 5.34
CA SER A 47 2.33 -13.07 5.88
C SER A 47 2.86 -11.84 6.61
N THR A 48 2.25 -10.68 6.39
CA THR A 48 2.71 -9.40 6.92
C THR A 48 1.62 -8.70 7.71
N ARG A 49 2.05 -7.96 8.73
CA ARG A 49 1.25 -6.93 9.38
C ARG A 49 1.90 -5.58 9.10
N THR A 50 1.21 -4.76 8.32
CA THR A 50 1.61 -3.39 8.02
C THR A 50 0.81 -2.47 8.92
N SER A 51 1.42 -1.45 9.49
CA SER A 51 0.73 -0.48 10.34
C SER A 51 1.25 0.91 10.07
N VAL A 52 0.35 1.87 9.92
CA VAL A 52 0.67 3.26 9.58
C VAL A 52 -0.28 4.21 10.29
N THR A 53 0.18 5.42 10.55
CA THR A 53 -0.65 6.54 11.03
C THR A 53 -0.93 7.46 9.86
N LEU A 54 -2.22 7.75 9.62
CA LEU A 54 -2.62 8.71 8.59
C LEU A 54 -2.46 10.12 9.16
N SER A 55 -1.70 10.99 8.51
CA SER A 55 -1.49 12.37 8.95
C SER A 55 -1.94 13.38 7.89
N MET A 56 -1.84 14.67 8.21
CA MET A 56 -2.07 15.73 7.21
C MET A 56 -1.11 15.58 6.03
N ARG A 57 0.11 15.09 6.26
CA ARG A 57 1.05 14.77 5.18
C ARG A 57 0.49 13.67 4.27
N THR A 58 -0.10 12.63 4.85
CA THR A 58 -0.76 11.56 4.10
C THR A 58 -1.91 12.12 3.27
N GLN A 59 -2.77 12.97 3.86
CA GLN A 59 -3.86 13.62 3.12
C GLN A 59 -3.33 14.35 1.89
N THR A 60 -2.33 15.23 2.04
CA THR A 60 -1.80 16.05 0.95
C THR A 60 -1.13 15.22 -0.15
N ASN A 61 -0.41 14.16 0.20
CA ASN A 61 0.41 13.42 -0.76
C ASN A 61 -0.23 12.13 -1.29
N VAL A 62 -1.20 11.56 -0.58
CA VAL A 62 -1.87 10.30 -0.97
C VAL A 62 -3.30 10.55 -1.45
N PHE A 63 -3.98 11.56 -0.90
CA PHE A 63 -5.35 11.92 -1.24
C PHE A 63 -5.45 13.40 -1.68
N PRO A 64 -4.65 13.86 -2.67
CA PRO A 64 -4.52 15.28 -2.99
C PRO A 64 -5.84 15.93 -3.44
N HIS A 65 -6.73 15.16 -4.06
CA HIS A 65 -8.05 15.61 -4.51
C HIS A 65 -8.97 16.07 -3.36
N LEU A 66 -8.65 15.76 -2.11
CA LEU A 66 -9.39 16.24 -0.94
C LEU A 66 -9.11 17.70 -0.61
N ASN A 67 -8.07 18.28 -1.21
CA ASN A 67 -7.74 19.69 -1.03
C ASN A 67 -8.58 20.60 -1.94
N ASP A 68 -9.26 20.04 -2.95
CA ASP A 68 -10.17 20.79 -3.79
C ASP A 68 -11.49 21.08 -3.06
N ASN A 69 -11.88 22.36 -3.01
CA ASN A 69 -13.06 22.86 -2.31
C ASN A 69 -14.40 22.46 -2.96
N GLN A 70 -14.43 21.48 -3.86
CA GLN A 70 -15.67 21.02 -4.49
C GLN A 70 -16.46 20.12 -3.54
N ASN A 71 -17.26 20.73 -2.67
CA ASN A 71 -18.47 20.21 -2.02
C ASN A 71 -18.53 18.69 -1.73
N ARG A 72 -17.56 18.17 -0.95
CA ARG A 72 -17.59 16.79 -0.41
C ARG A 72 -17.42 16.78 1.12
N ASP A 73 -18.30 17.47 1.84
CA ASP A 73 -18.30 17.56 3.31
C ASP A 73 -18.30 16.19 4.02
N LYS A 74 -18.87 15.16 3.40
CA LYS A 74 -18.83 13.79 3.91
C LYS A 74 -17.42 13.19 3.85
N ILE A 75 -16.73 13.30 2.71
CA ILE A 75 -15.36 12.77 2.55
C ILE A 75 -14.39 13.54 3.44
N ARG A 76 -14.54 14.86 3.55
CA ARG A 76 -13.75 15.68 4.47
C ARG A 76 -13.91 15.22 5.92
N ARG A 77 -15.13 14.91 6.37
CA ARG A 77 -15.39 14.37 7.71
C ARG A 77 -14.78 12.98 7.89
N LEU A 78 -14.85 12.13 6.89
CA LEU A 78 -14.22 10.80 6.92
C LEU A 78 -12.69 10.93 7.06
N VAL A 79 -12.07 11.86 6.34
CA VAL A 79 -10.63 12.13 6.41
C VAL A 79 -10.24 12.72 7.76
N GLN A 80 -11.02 13.65 8.31
CA GLN A 80 -10.80 14.15 9.66
C GLN A 80 -10.87 13.06 10.74
N ARG A 81 -11.74 12.06 10.55
CA ARG A 81 -11.79 10.88 11.44
C ARG A 81 -10.59 9.96 11.28
N LEU A 82 -10.01 9.90 10.08
CA LEU A 82 -8.88 9.05 9.73
C LEU A 82 -7.53 9.67 10.14
N VAL A 83 -7.39 10.99 10.05
CA VAL A 83 -6.16 11.68 10.47
C VAL A 83 -5.91 11.47 11.97
N GLY A 84 -4.68 11.09 12.30
CA GLY A 84 -4.24 10.71 13.65
C GLY A 84 -4.56 9.26 14.02
N GLN A 85 -5.30 8.51 13.19
CA GLN A 85 -5.57 7.10 13.44
C GLN A 85 -4.42 6.23 12.95
N ARG A 86 -4.02 5.27 13.80
CA ARG A 86 -3.17 4.17 13.40
C ARG A 86 -4.03 3.07 12.80
N ILE A 87 -3.84 2.79 11.52
CA ILE A 87 -4.47 1.68 10.82
C ILE A 87 -3.54 0.47 10.82
N VAL A 88 -4.13 -0.72 10.87
CA VAL A 88 -3.42 -2.00 10.79
C VAL A 88 -3.97 -2.76 9.59
N MET A 89 -3.08 -3.19 8.72
CA MET A 89 -3.39 -3.90 7.49
C MET A 89 -2.72 -5.27 7.54
N TRP A 90 -3.49 -6.30 7.18
CA TRP A 90 -3.00 -7.66 7.06
C TRP A 90 -2.70 -7.94 5.60
N GLY A 91 -1.60 -8.63 5.35
CA GLY A 91 -1.13 -8.78 3.99
C GLY A 91 -0.25 -10.00 3.80
N SER A 92 0.27 -10.09 2.59
CA SER A 92 1.28 -11.06 2.23
C SER A 92 2.25 -10.49 1.21
N THR A 93 3.50 -10.91 1.29
CA THR A 93 4.52 -10.66 0.29
C THR A 93 5.03 -11.99 -0.25
N SER A 94 4.80 -12.25 -1.53
CA SER A 94 5.39 -13.37 -2.26
C SER A 94 6.74 -12.96 -2.84
N PHE A 95 7.72 -13.85 -2.74
CA PHE A 95 9.07 -13.71 -3.28
C PHE A 95 9.35 -14.88 -4.20
N GLU A 96 9.82 -14.61 -5.40
CA GLU A 96 10.36 -15.63 -6.29
C GLU A 96 11.88 -15.52 -6.33
N TRP A 97 12.53 -16.66 -6.11
CA TRP A 97 13.97 -16.78 -6.08
C TRP A 97 14.45 -17.58 -7.28
N ASP A 98 15.28 -16.98 -8.13
CA ASP A 98 15.98 -17.70 -9.17
C ASP A 98 17.23 -18.36 -8.60
N GLN A 99 17.24 -19.69 -8.59
CA GLN A 99 18.37 -20.48 -8.10
C GLN A 99 19.61 -20.31 -8.99
N ALA A 100 19.44 -20.13 -10.30
CA ALA A 100 20.56 -20.04 -11.24
C ALA A 100 21.39 -18.76 -11.03
N SER A 101 20.71 -17.62 -10.86
CA SER A 101 21.37 -16.33 -10.58
C SER A 101 21.55 -16.04 -9.08
N SER A 102 20.97 -16.86 -8.19
CA SER A 102 20.93 -16.64 -6.74
C SER A 102 20.39 -15.25 -6.37
N ARG A 103 19.27 -14.86 -6.98
CA ARG A 103 18.65 -13.54 -6.81
C ARG A 103 17.14 -13.65 -6.71
N VAL A 104 16.53 -12.74 -5.95
CA VAL A 104 15.09 -12.47 -6.02
C VAL A 104 14.76 -11.83 -7.37
N VAL A 105 13.84 -12.45 -8.11
CA VAL A 105 13.39 -12.01 -9.45
C VAL A 105 11.97 -11.46 -9.45
N SER A 106 11.16 -11.77 -8.44
CA SER A 106 9.82 -11.21 -8.27
C SER A 106 9.49 -10.95 -6.80
N VAL A 107 8.79 -9.86 -6.54
CA VAL A 107 8.21 -9.49 -5.25
C VAL A 107 6.79 -8.98 -5.49
N ILE A 108 5.80 -9.69 -4.96
CA ILE A 108 4.39 -9.29 -5.04
C ILE A 108 3.89 -9.07 -3.62
N ALA A 109 3.60 -7.82 -3.26
CA ALA A 109 3.17 -7.42 -1.93
C ALA A 109 1.76 -6.84 -1.97
N GLN A 110 0.88 -7.34 -1.10
CA GLN A 110 -0.49 -6.86 -0.93
C GLN A 110 -0.79 -6.66 0.54
N SER A 111 -1.55 -5.63 0.89
CA SER A 111 -2.04 -5.40 2.25
C SER A 111 -3.45 -4.85 2.20
N ASP A 112 -4.35 -5.43 2.99
CA ASP A 112 -5.75 -5.03 3.05
C ASP A 112 -5.91 -3.68 3.77
N MET A 113 -5.94 -2.59 2.98
CA MET A 113 -6.24 -1.24 3.43
C MET A 113 -7.75 -0.97 3.48
N LEU A 114 -8.57 -1.77 2.79
CA LEU A 114 -10.01 -1.61 2.77
C LEU A 114 -10.61 -1.84 4.17
N SER A 115 -10.30 -2.97 4.81
CA SER A 115 -10.83 -3.32 6.12
C SER A 115 -10.68 -2.22 7.18
N PRO A 116 -9.49 -1.63 7.41
CA PRO A 116 -9.36 -0.55 8.38
C PRO A 116 -9.98 0.79 7.94
N MET A 117 -10.24 0.98 6.64
CA MET A 117 -10.87 2.20 6.11
C MET A 117 -12.39 2.19 6.19
N LEU A 118 -13.00 1.01 6.39
CA LEU A 118 -14.45 0.84 6.53
C LEU A 118 -14.96 1.39 7.87
N LEU A 119 -15.00 2.71 8.00
CA LEU A 119 -15.49 3.43 9.18
C LEU A 119 -17.00 3.76 9.14
N GLY A 120 -17.73 3.16 8.20
CA GLY A 120 -19.19 3.32 8.04
C GLY A 120 -19.73 2.74 6.73
N SER A 121 -19.40 3.36 5.59
CA SER A 121 -19.95 3.01 4.27
C SER A 121 -18.86 2.66 3.27
N LEU A 122 -19.08 1.58 2.50
CA LEU A 122 -18.25 1.22 1.36
C LEU A 122 -18.27 2.30 0.26
N GLU A 123 -19.41 3.00 0.09
CA GLU A 123 -19.53 4.09 -0.88
C GLU A 123 -18.60 5.26 -0.54
N ASP A 124 -18.50 5.61 0.74
CA ASP A 124 -17.61 6.69 1.18
C ASP A 124 -16.13 6.31 0.99
N VAL A 125 -15.78 5.04 1.24
CA VAL A 125 -14.43 4.52 0.98
C VAL A 125 -14.13 4.49 -0.52
N ALA A 126 -15.06 4.04 -1.35
CA ALA A 126 -14.91 4.07 -2.80
C ALA A 126 -14.70 5.50 -3.32
N ALA A 127 -15.47 6.46 -2.80
CA ALA A 127 -15.34 7.87 -3.16
C ALA A 127 -14.02 8.49 -2.68
N LEU A 128 -13.50 8.08 -1.52
CA LEU A 128 -12.18 8.49 -1.03
C LEU A 128 -11.04 7.96 -1.93
N PHE A 129 -11.17 6.73 -2.43
CA PHE A 129 -10.13 6.07 -3.23
C PHE A 129 -10.26 6.31 -4.74
N GLU A 130 -11.33 6.98 -5.19
CA GLU A 130 -11.60 7.31 -6.60
C GLU A 130 -10.39 7.99 -7.28
N LYS A 131 -9.81 8.98 -6.60
CA LYS A 131 -8.65 9.78 -7.08
C LYS A 131 -7.47 9.72 -6.11
N ALA A 132 -7.41 8.68 -5.27
CA ALA A 132 -6.27 8.47 -4.40
C ALA A 132 -5.07 8.00 -5.22
N LEU A 133 -3.87 8.34 -4.78
CA LEU A 133 -2.63 7.86 -5.37
C LEU A 133 -2.19 6.50 -4.78
N ILE A 134 -3.04 5.87 -3.96
CA ILE A 134 -2.83 4.54 -3.41
C ILE A 134 -4.05 3.65 -3.68
N SER A 135 -3.84 2.36 -3.86
CA SER A 135 -4.89 1.35 -3.96
C SER A 135 -5.34 0.84 -2.60
N LEU A 136 -6.45 0.11 -2.58
CA LEU A 136 -6.94 -0.59 -1.39
C LEU A 136 -6.06 -1.79 -1.00
N ASP A 137 -5.15 -2.21 -1.88
CA ASP A 137 -4.13 -3.23 -1.60
C ASP A 137 -2.83 -2.62 -1.07
N PHE A 138 -2.85 -1.33 -0.70
CA PHE A 138 -1.72 -0.55 -0.21
C PHE A 138 -0.56 -0.41 -1.22
N GLN A 139 -0.89 -0.34 -2.51
CA GLN A 139 0.08 -0.15 -3.59
C GLN A 139 -0.07 1.25 -4.21
N TRP A 140 1.04 1.89 -4.57
CA TRP A 140 1.00 3.19 -5.24
C TRP A 140 0.32 3.08 -6.60
N ARG A 141 -0.64 3.95 -6.89
CA ARG A 141 -1.23 4.11 -8.22
C ARG A 141 -0.36 5.07 -9.00
N GLN A 142 0.10 4.67 -10.17
CA GLN A 142 0.68 5.64 -11.09
C GLN A 142 -0.42 6.62 -11.51
N ALA A 143 -0.11 7.92 -11.45
CA ALA A 143 -0.92 8.91 -12.14
C ALA A 143 -0.76 8.64 -13.65
N SER A 144 -1.80 8.10 -14.26
CA SER A 144 -1.93 7.99 -15.72
C SER A 144 -2.00 9.36 -16.36
#